data_AF-A0A1I7N8I7-F1
#
_entry.id   AF-A0A1I7N8I7-F1
#
_cell.length_a   1.000
_cell.length_b   1.000
_cell.length_c   1.000
_cell.angle_alpha   90.00
_cell.angle_beta   90.00
_cell.angle_gamma   90.00
#
_symmetry.space_group_name_H-M   'P 1'
#
loop_
_entity.id
_entity.type
_entity.pdbx_description
1 polymer ?
#
loop_
_entity_poly.entity_id
_entity_poly.type
_entity_poly.pdbx_seq_one_letter_code
_entity_poly.pdbx_strand_id
1 'polypeptide(L)' 'MSLQTLSTLTCLHCGTINTVTTSELPLGTLIGCSHCRRDLGQWCGAQLGFQPSLPIPAAVVSQAKGDTELSF' A
#
# COMPACT_ATOMS: atom_id res chain seq x y z
N MET A 1 -7.76 8.70 22.34
CA MET A 1 -7.52 9.19 20.96
C MET A 1 -7.13 7.97 20.13
N SER A 2 -7.93 7.59 19.13
CA SER A 2 -7.58 6.47 18.24
C SER A 2 -6.52 6.95 17.25
N LEU A 3 -5.35 6.32 17.21
CA LEU A 3 -4.36 6.60 16.17
C LEU A 3 -4.89 6.02 14.85
N GLN A 4 -5.31 6.89 13.94
CA GLN A 4 -5.62 6.50 12.57
C GLN A 4 -4.33 6.18 11.85
N THR A 5 -4.15 4.92 11.44
CA THR A 5 -3.05 4.53 10.57
C THR A 5 -3.48 4.71 9.12
N LEU A 6 -2.78 5.56 8.39
CA LEU A 6 -2.98 5.77 6.96
C LEU A 6 -1.91 5.03 6.19
N SER A 7 -2.29 4.40 5.09
CA SER A 7 -1.39 3.72 4.17
C SER A 7 -1.66 4.18 2.75
N THR A 8 -0.58 4.32 1.98
CA THR A 8 -0.63 4.80 0.60
C THR A 8 -0.22 3.69 -0.35
N LEU A 9 -1.05 3.44 -1.37
CA LEU A 9 -0.88 2.37 -2.35
C LEU A 9 -0.95 2.95 -3.76
N THR A 10 0.13 2.83 -4.51
CA THR A 10 0.17 3.26 -5.92
C THR A 10 -0.31 2.13 -6.82
N CYS A 11 -1.34 2.40 -7.63
CA CYS A 11 -1.78 1.47 -8.65
C CYS A 11 -0.79 1.44 -9.80
N LEU A 12 -0.14 0.30 -10.02
CA LEU A 12 0.85 0.15 -11.10
C LEU A 12 0.25 0.18 -12.50
N HIS A 13 -1.05 -0.06 -12.61
CA HIS A 13 -1.70 -0.09 -13.91
C HIS A 13 -2.00 1.31 -14.45
N CYS A 14 -2.40 2.25 -13.58
CA CYS A 14 -2.83 3.59 -13.98
C CYS A 14 -2.08 4.74 -13.28
N GLY A 15 -1.16 4.43 -12.37
CA GLY A 15 -0.39 5.40 -11.59
C GLY A 15 -1.15 6.08 -10.45
N THR A 16 -2.47 5.84 -10.30
CA THR A 16 -3.26 6.48 -9.25
C THR A 16 -2.78 6.08 -7.85
N ILE A 17 -2.59 7.09 -7.01
CA ILE A 17 -2.27 6.94 -5.59
C ILE A 17 -3.58 6.75 -4.82
N ASN A 18 -3.68 5.68 -4.02
CA ASN A 18 -4.82 5.36 -3.19
C ASN A 18 -4.42 5.49 -1.72
N THR A 19 -5.21 6.21 -0.94
CA THR A 19 -5.01 6.33 0.51
C THR A 19 -6.06 5.49 1.21
N VAL A 20 -5.62 4.66 2.15
CA VAL A 20 -6.47 3.72 2.87
C VAL A 20 -6.23 3.89 4.37
N THR A 21 -7.32 4.06 5.13
CA THR A 21 -7.28 4.07 6.59
C THR A 21 -7.33 2.64 7.11
N THR A 22 -6.28 2.18 7.78
CA THR A 22 -6.10 0.78 8.19
C THR A 22 -6.43 0.49 9.65
N SER A 23 -6.72 1.53 10.45
CA SER A 23 -7.03 1.38 11.89
C SER A 23 -8.25 0.51 12.18
N GLU A 24 -9.19 0.42 11.24
CA GLU A 24 -10.46 -0.31 11.41
C GLU A 24 -10.68 -1.37 10.32
N LEU A 25 -9.67 -1.64 9.49
CA LEU A 25 -9.81 -2.61 8.39
C LEU A 25 -9.73 -4.04 8.92
N PRO A 26 -10.75 -4.88 8.67
CA PRO A 26 -10.68 -6.31 8.97
C PRO A 26 -9.54 -6.98 8.20
N LEU A 27 -8.94 -7.99 8.82
CA LEU A 27 -7.98 -8.87 8.15
C LEU A 27 -8.63 -9.49 6.91
N GLY A 28 -7.88 -9.48 5.82
CA GLY A 28 -8.32 -10.05 4.56
C GLY A 28 -9.11 -9.09 3.66
N THR A 29 -9.28 -7.82 4.04
CA THR A 29 -9.97 -6.83 3.19
C THR A 29 -9.21 -6.62 1.87
N LEU A 30 -9.92 -6.76 0.75
CA LEU A 30 -9.39 -6.48 -0.58
C LEU A 30 -9.40 -4.97 -0.86
N ILE A 31 -8.30 -4.47 -1.40
CA ILE A 31 -8.17 -3.06 -1.78
C ILE A 31 -8.16 -2.96 -3.30
N GLY A 32 -9.17 -2.28 -3.84
CA GLY A 32 -9.21 -1.90 -5.25
C GLY A 32 -8.65 -0.49 -5.48
N CYS A 33 -8.12 -0.26 -6.68
CA CYS A 33 -7.79 1.08 -7.15
C CYS A 33 -9.08 1.90 -7.29
N SER A 34 -9.11 3.09 -6.70
CA SER A 34 -10.22 4.04 -6.81
C SER A 34 -10.53 4.46 -8.26
N HIS A 35 -9.49 4.57 -9.09
CA HIS A 35 -9.61 4.96 -10.50
C HIS A 35 -9.96 3.80 -11.44
N CYS A 36 -9.07 2.82 -11.61
CA CYS A 36 -9.26 1.74 -12.58
C CYS A 36 -9.97 0.48 -12.02
N ARG A 37 -10.36 0.49 -10.73
CA ARG A 37 -11.08 -0.61 -10.04
C ARG A 37 -10.36 -1.95 -10.01
N ARG A 38 -9.10 -2.00 -10.43
CA ARG A 38 -8.25 -3.19 -10.39
C ARG A 38 -7.85 -3.51 -8.95
N ASP A 39 -7.76 -4.80 -8.66
CA ASP A 39 -7.24 -5.30 -7.39
C ASP A 39 -5.77 -4.87 -7.21
N LEU A 40 -5.46 -4.30 -6.04
CA LEU A 40 -4.12 -3.92 -5.62
C LEU A 40 -3.51 -4.94 -4.65
N GLY A 41 -4.36 -5.73 -3.98
CA GLY A 41 -3.96 -6.69 -2.96
C GLY A 41 -4.87 -6.66 -1.73
N GLN A 42 -4.39 -7.32 -0.69
CA GLN A 42 -5.15 -7.63 0.52
C GLN A 42 -4.50 -7.01 1.75
N TRP A 43 -5.31 -6.53 2.69
CA TRP A 43 -4.85 -6.11 4.01
C TRP A 43 -4.61 -7.31 4.92
N CYS A 44 -3.38 -7.46 5.41
CA CYS A 44 -2.96 -8.57 6.27
C CYS A 44 -2.76 -8.15 7.74
N GLY A 45 -3.19 -6.92 8.10
CA GLY A 45 -3.13 -6.41 9.47
C GLY A 45 -1.92 -5.51 9.74
N ALA A 46 -1.94 -4.80 10.86
CA ALA A 46 -0.93 -3.78 11.17
C ALA A 46 0.51 -4.32 11.26
N GLN A 47 0.67 -5.60 11.61
CA GLN A 47 1.99 -6.25 11.71
C GLN A 47 2.57 -6.64 10.34
N LEU A 48 1.72 -7.05 9.40
CA LEU A 48 2.13 -7.56 8.09
C LEU A 48 1.96 -6.55 6.95
N GLY A 49 1.07 -5.58 7.11
CA GLY A 49 0.76 -4.57 6.10
C GLY A 49 -0.10 -5.10 4.96
N PHE A 50 0.19 -4.62 3.74
CA PHE A 50 -0.50 -5.04 2.53
C PHE A 50 0.26 -6.13 1.80
N GLN A 51 -0.46 -7.20 1.45
CA GLN A 51 0.04 -8.23 0.54
C GLN A 51 -0.45 -7.92 -0.88
N PRO A 52 0.43 -7.50 -1.80
CA PRO A 52 0.06 -7.23 -3.18
C PRO A 52 -0.35 -8.53 -3.89
N SER A 53 -1.38 -8.45 -4.73
CA SER A 53 -1.75 -9.53 -5.66
C SER A 53 -0.73 -9.57 -6.82
N LEU A 54 0.37 -10.34 -6.69
CA LEU A 54 1.42 -10.45 -7.74
C LEU A 54 1.08 -11.46 -8.86
N PRO A 55 1.61 -11.31 -10.11
CA PRO A 55 2.33 -10.15 -10.66
C PRO A 55 1.77 -9.62 -12.01
N ILE A 56 1.43 -8.33 -12.06
CA ILE A 56 1.65 -7.46 -13.25
C ILE A 56 2.50 -6.30 -12.70
N PRO A 57 3.67 -6.00 -13.28
CA PRO A 57 4.96 -5.96 -12.60
C PRO A 57 5.09 -4.94 -11.46
N ALA A 58 5.44 -5.47 -10.28
CA ALA A 58 6.18 -4.89 -9.16
C ALA A 58 5.72 -3.51 -8.61
N ALA A 59 4.81 -3.53 -7.63
CA ALA A 59 4.53 -2.36 -6.80
C ALA A 59 5.74 -2.15 -5.90
N VAL A 60 6.55 -1.13 -6.23
CA VAL A 60 7.60 -0.67 -5.33
C VAL A 60 6.92 -0.07 -4.10
N VAL A 61 7.00 -0.78 -2.99
CA VAL A 61 6.69 -0.21 -1.68
C VAL A 61 7.87 0.66 -1.29
N SER A 62 7.81 1.96 -1.59
CA SER A 62 8.80 2.91 -1.05
C SER A 62 8.48 3.19 0.41
N GLN A 63 9.19 2.53 1.33
CA GLN A 63 9.31 3.01 2.70
C GLN A 63 10.43 4.04 2.72
N ALA A 64 10.09 5.31 2.90
CA ALA A 64 11.09 6.35 3.10
C ALA A 64 11.73 6.14 4.49
N LYS A 65 12.86 5.42 4.53
CA LYS A 65 13.80 5.49 5.64
C LYS A 65 14.96 6.35 5.16
N GLY A 66 14.99 7.60 5.59
CA GLY A 66 16.15 8.45 5.37
C GLY A 66 17.35 7.85 6.10
N ASP A 67 18.44 7.61 5.39
CA ASP A 67 19.81 7.68 5.89
C ASP A 67 20.78 7.60 4.69
N THR A 68 21.32 8.77 4.35
CA THR A 68 22.74 9.15 4.17
C THR A 68 23.74 8.21 3.46
N GLU A 69 24.54 8.83 2.56
CA GLU A 69 25.90 8.48 2.09
C GLU A 69 26.04 7.28 1.11
N LEU A 70 26.85 7.25 0.03
CA LEU A 70 28.12 7.87 -0.46
C LEU A 70 28.10 7.74 -2.01
N SER A 71 28.43 8.76 -2.82
CA SER A 71 29.76 9.20 -3.32
C SER A 71 29.97 8.89 -4.81
N PHE A 72 30.66 9.84 -5.45
CA PHE A 72 30.93 10.02 -6.88
C PHE A 72 31.61 8.85 -7.59
#